data_AF-A0AAE0ZNH7-F1
#
_entry.id   AF-A0AAE0ZNH7-F1
#
_cell.length_a   1.000
_cell.length_b   1.000
_cell.length_c   1.000
_cell.angle_alpha   90.00
_cell.angle_beta   90.00
_cell.angle_gamma   90.00
#
_symmetry.space_group_name_H-M   'P 1'
#
loop_
_entity.id
_entity.type
_entity.pdbx_description
1 polymer ?
#
loop_
_entity_poly.entity_id
_entity_poly.type
_entity_poly.pdbx_seq_one_letter_code
_entity_poly.pdbx_strand_id
1 'polypeptide(L)'
;MSEEHIVYCRKAVNHPQYLLGGRSRLHYDLTTLMKDRWFFRIPDLIKTQWPSSDEMCLNNSQRKAAHLALTKRLAVIQSPPGTGKTYVGLKVVETISNNPIRGPFSCYGNNPILVACYTNHALDQFLGGFLEFCDGIIRIGEGNMPVEARAALYLKLVSDLISHFELEIEKLRSYAPYRVNRGKIDSYRLELEVCEREIVSDKWIKLVLTKEQFYMIQTFIGSTGTPNSVIKTWLLGSHKGLHDQLNDTERLLATVYESNSRVQDDFVPEDVKIDF
;
A
#
# COMPACT_ATOMS: atom_id res chain seq x y z
N MET A 1 -24.30 5.43 20.86
CA MET A 1 -23.10 5.18 21.69
C MET A 1 -22.22 6.42 21.89
N SER A 2 -21.88 7.19 20.84
CA SER A 2 -21.19 8.49 21.01
C SER A 2 -22.09 9.54 21.69
N GLU A 3 -23.40 9.47 21.44
CA GLU A 3 -24.41 10.38 21.99
C GLU A 3 -24.38 10.47 23.53
N GLU A 4 -24.32 9.35 24.25
CA GLU A 4 -24.24 9.31 25.74
C GLU A 4 -23.09 10.14 26.33
N HIS A 5 -21.95 10.17 25.64
CA HIS A 5 -20.75 10.83 26.14
C HIS A 5 -20.57 12.24 25.58
N ILE A 6 -20.99 12.48 24.33
CA ILE A 6 -20.82 13.76 23.64
C ILE A 6 -22.03 14.67 23.89
N VAL A 7 -23.25 14.13 23.80
CA VAL A 7 -24.51 14.89 23.96
C VAL A 7 -24.94 14.91 25.42
N TYR A 8 -24.92 13.77 26.11
CA TYR A 8 -25.35 13.67 27.51
C TYR A 8 -24.21 13.80 28.54
N CYS A 9 -22.99 14.13 28.07
CA CYS A 9 -21.81 14.43 28.89
C CYS A 9 -21.49 13.41 29.99
N ARG A 10 -21.81 12.12 29.78
CA ARG A 10 -21.54 11.07 30.77
C ARG A 10 -20.02 10.89 30.95
N LYS A 11 -19.50 11.26 32.12
CA LYS A 11 -18.05 11.29 32.41
C LYS A 11 -17.38 9.90 32.48
N ALA A 12 -18.13 8.86 32.85
CA ALA A 12 -17.60 7.51 33.00
C ALA A 12 -17.55 6.80 31.63
N VAL A 13 -16.36 6.76 31.03
CA VAL A 13 -16.11 6.04 29.76
C VAL A 13 -15.55 4.65 30.06
N ASN A 14 -16.31 3.62 29.67
CA ASN A 14 -15.89 2.23 29.81
C ASN A 14 -14.74 1.87 28.86
N HIS A 15 -14.14 0.70 29.08
CA HIS A 15 -13.12 0.15 28.20
C HIS A 15 -13.74 -0.41 26.89
N PRO A 16 -12.99 -0.46 25.79
CA PRO A 16 -13.43 -1.11 24.56
C PRO A 16 -13.80 -2.58 24.80
N GLN A 17 -14.90 -3.04 24.22
CA GLN A 17 -15.43 -4.38 24.46
C GLN A 17 -14.44 -5.48 24.05
N TYR A 18 -13.62 -5.23 23.02
CA TYR A 18 -12.58 -6.17 22.58
C TYR A 18 -11.46 -6.39 23.60
N LEU A 19 -11.28 -5.49 24.57
CA LEU A 19 -10.35 -5.69 25.69
C LEU A 19 -10.99 -6.46 26.85
N LEU A 20 -12.31 -6.66 26.84
CA LEU A 20 -13.08 -7.27 27.93
C LEU A 20 -13.46 -8.74 27.67
N GLY A 21 -13.29 -9.23 26.43
CA GLY A 21 -13.63 -10.61 26.02
C GLY A 21 -12.62 -11.63 26.56
N GLY A 22 -13.04 -12.46 27.51
CA GLY A 22 -12.18 -13.41 28.21
C GLY A 22 -11.94 -14.74 27.48
N ARG A 23 -10.69 -15.25 27.58
CA ARG A 23 -10.31 -16.62 27.99
C ARG A 23 -8.84 -16.98 27.71
N SER A 24 -8.05 -16.10 27.10
CA SER A 24 -6.59 -16.26 27.05
C SER A 24 -5.92 -14.96 27.48
N ARG A 25 -4.75 -15.05 28.12
CA ARG A 25 -3.90 -13.90 28.45
C ARG A 25 -3.56 -13.18 27.15
N LEU A 26 -4.37 -12.20 26.77
CA LEU A 26 -4.12 -11.34 25.61
C LEU A 26 -2.92 -10.48 25.96
N HIS A 27 -1.74 -11.00 25.66
CA HIS A 27 -0.54 -10.20 25.71
C HIS A 27 -0.67 -9.14 24.62
N TYR A 28 -0.76 -7.90 25.04
CA TYR A 28 -0.89 -6.75 24.17
C TYR A 28 0.50 -6.27 23.78
N ASP A 29 0.76 -6.17 22.49
CA ASP A 29 2.02 -5.79 21.90
C ASP A 29 2.16 -4.27 21.85
N LEU A 30 3.12 -3.73 22.60
CA LEU A 30 3.44 -2.30 22.63
C LEU A 30 4.82 -2.00 22.02
N THR A 31 5.41 -2.96 21.29
CA THR A 31 6.73 -2.84 20.66
C THR A 31 6.88 -1.56 19.83
N THR A 32 5.81 -1.17 19.13
CA THR A 32 5.72 0.05 18.30
C THR A 32 5.92 1.35 19.07
N LEU A 33 5.69 1.31 20.38
CA LEU A 33 5.79 2.44 21.29
C LEU A 33 7.12 2.51 22.04
N MET A 34 8.00 1.50 21.89
CA MET A 34 9.32 1.47 22.54
C MET A 34 10.35 2.23 21.71
N LYS A 35 11.29 2.95 22.35
CA LYS A 35 12.35 3.71 21.64
C LYS A 35 13.27 2.81 20.83
N ASP A 36 13.62 1.68 21.41
CA ASP A 36 14.54 0.69 20.86
C ASP A 36 13.84 -0.33 19.94
N ARG A 37 12.50 -0.24 19.83
CA ARG A 37 11.62 -1.21 19.16
C ARG A 37 11.89 -2.66 19.60
N TRP A 38 12.39 -2.85 20.82
CA TRP A 38 12.52 -4.19 21.37
C TRP A 38 11.15 -4.76 21.66
N PHE A 39 11.02 -6.06 21.40
CA PHE A 39 9.78 -6.79 21.59
C PHE A 39 9.26 -6.61 23.02
N PHE A 40 8.11 -5.97 23.15
CA PHE A 40 7.54 -5.64 24.45
C PHE A 40 6.04 -5.92 24.47
N ARG A 41 5.65 -6.90 25.29
CA ARG A 41 4.25 -7.30 25.46
C ARG A 41 3.84 -7.22 26.92
N ILE A 42 2.62 -6.75 27.16
CA ILE A 42 2.03 -6.67 28.49
C ILE A 42 0.81 -7.58 28.63
N PRO A 43 0.60 -8.23 29.77
CA PRO A 43 -0.48 -9.22 29.94
C PRO A 43 -1.89 -8.61 29.99
N ASP A 44 -2.02 -7.33 30.36
CA ASP A 44 -3.32 -6.62 30.41
C ASP A 44 -3.11 -5.13 30.13
N LEU A 45 -3.67 -4.64 29.01
CA LEU A 45 -3.52 -3.24 28.59
C LEU A 45 -4.09 -2.23 29.59
N ILE A 46 -5.08 -2.65 30.39
CA ILE A 46 -5.82 -1.81 31.35
C ILE A 46 -5.16 -1.84 32.73
N LYS A 47 -4.70 -3.01 33.18
CA LYS A 47 -4.19 -3.21 34.54
C LYS A 47 -2.66 -3.12 34.65
N THR A 48 -1.93 -3.44 33.58
CA THR A 48 -0.47 -3.39 33.62
C THR A 48 0.02 -1.94 33.59
N GLN A 49 1.00 -1.64 34.44
CA GLN A 49 1.68 -0.35 34.40
C GLN A 49 2.47 -0.22 33.10
N TRP A 50 2.20 0.85 32.34
CA TRP A 50 2.91 1.13 31.11
C TRP A 50 4.34 1.63 31.39
N PRO A 51 5.29 1.37 30.48
CA PRO A 51 6.64 1.93 30.56
C PRO A 51 6.65 3.45 30.68
N SER A 52 7.77 3.98 31.16
CA SER A 52 8.00 5.42 31.30
C SER A 52 8.21 6.09 29.93
N SER A 53 8.12 7.43 29.88
CA SER A 53 8.47 8.17 28.66
C SER A 53 9.95 8.05 28.26
N ASP A 54 10.80 7.61 29.19
CA ASP A 54 12.23 7.45 28.93
C ASP A 54 12.51 6.16 28.14
N GLU A 55 11.64 5.16 28.28
CA GLU A 55 11.68 3.89 27.55
C GLU A 55 10.86 3.94 26.24
N MET A 56 9.84 4.80 26.19
CA MET A 56 8.91 4.91 25.05
C MET A 56 9.29 6.01 24.07
N CYS A 57 8.91 5.85 22.80
CA CYS A 57 9.07 6.89 21.77
C CYS A 57 8.07 8.07 21.92
N LEU A 58 7.31 8.11 23.02
CA LEU A 58 6.31 9.12 23.33
C LEU A 58 6.72 9.90 24.59
N ASN A 59 6.64 11.23 24.53
CA ASN A 59 6.79 12.05 25.73
C ASN A 59 5.61 11.85 26.71
N ASN A 60 5.70 12.43 27.91
CA ASN A 60 4.69 12.20 28.95
C ASN A 60 3.24 12.54 28.56
N SER A 61 3.00 13.61 27.80
CA SER A 61 1.64 13.99 27.38
C SER A 61 1.13 13.08 26.26
N GLN A 62 1.99 12.77 25.29
CA GLN A 62 1.71 11.85 24.19
C GLN A 62 1.44 10.42 24.69
N ARG A 63 2.22 9.95 25.67
CA ARG A 63 2.04 8.65 26.33
C ARG A 63 0.68 8.56 27.01
N LYS A 64 0.28 9.59 27.77
CA LYS A 64 -1.05 9.67 28.38
C LYS A 64 -2.16 9.65 27.33
N ALA A 65 -1.98 10.37 26.22
CA ALA A 65 -2.93 10.40 25.12
C ALA A 65 -3.07 9.03 24.43
N ALA A 66 -1.96 8.35 24.13
CA ALA A 66 -1.96 7.01 23.54
C ALA A 66 -2.61 5.98 24.47
N HIS A 67 -2.25 6.00 25.76
CA HIS A 67 -2.88 5.15 26.77
C HIS A 67 -4.40 5.38 26.82
N LEU A 68 -4.85 6.63 26.82
CA LEU A 68 -6.27 6.96 26.82
C LEU A 68 -6.98 6.42 25.56
N ALA A 69 -6.40 6.63 24.38
CA ALA A 69 -6.95 6.15 23.11
C ALA A 69 -7.06 4.62 23.05
N LEU A 70 -6.06 3.91 23.59
CA LEU A 70 -5.97 2.46 23.52
C LEU A 70 -6.81 1.77 24.60
N THR A 71 -7.04 2.41 25.76
CA THR A 71 -7.75 1.79 26.88
C THR A 71 -9.20 2.25 27.04
N LYS A 72 -9.63 3.35 26.41
CA LYS A 72 -11.00 3.86 26.53
C LYS A 72 -11.77 3.70 25.23
N ARG A 73 -13.06 3.33 25.34
CA ARG A 73 -13.94 3.20 24.15
C ARG A 73 -14.18 4.53 23.42
N LEU A 74 -13.92 5.65 24.09
CA LEU A 74 -13.95 7.00 23.53
C LEU A 74 -12.84 7.82 24.18
N ALA A 75 -12.02 8.46 23.36
CA ALA A 75 -10.98 9.37 23.80
C ALA A 75 -11.02 10.65 22.97
N VAL A 76 -11.04 11.81 23.65
CA VAL A 76 -10.89 13.11 23.02
C VAL A 76 -9.49 13.62 23.34
N ILE A 77 -8.66 13.76 22.31
CA ILE A 77 -7.26 14.18 22.46
C ILE A 77 -7.09 15.55 21.81
N GLN A 78 -6.87 16.55 22.65
CA GLN A 78 -6.53 17.91 22.22
C GLN A 78 -5.04 18.14 22.40
N SER A 79 -4.43 18.80 21.44
CA SER A 79 -3.00 19.04 21.40
C SER A 79 -2.73 20.37 20.69
N PRO A 80 -1.85 21.26 21.20
CA PRO A 80 -1.46 22.47 20.50
C PRO A 80 -0.88 22.16 19.10
N PRO A 81 -0.92 23.11 18.15
CA PRO A 81 -0.32 22.91 16.82
C PRO A 81 1.17 22.54 16.95
N GLY A 82 1.63 21.60 16.12
CA GLY A 82 3.03 21.14 16.11
C GLY A 82 3.43 20.15 17.22
N THR A 83 2.53 19.75 18.12
CA THR A 83 2.87 18.86 19.27
C THR A 83 2.78 17.35 18.96
N GLY A 84 2.79 16.98 17.69
CA GLY A 84 2.82 15.57 17.25
C GLY A 84 1.47 14.85 17.31
N LYS A 85 0.36 15.54 17.09
CA LYS A 85 -0.99 14.93 17.06
C LYS A 85 -1.07 13.76 16.09
N THR A 86 -0.55 13.96 14.87
CA THR A 86 -0.47 12.94 13.82
C THR A 86 0.39 11.77 14.27
N TYR A 87 1.56 12.06 14.87
CA TYR A 87 2.47 11.02 15.38
C TYR A 87 1.81 10.11 16.42
N VAL A 88 1.10 10.69 17.41
CA VAL A 88 0.34 9.89 18.40
C VAL A 88 -0.76 9.07 17.72
N GLY A 89 -1.49 9.66 16.76
CA GLY A 89 -2.53 8.95 16.01
C GLY A 89 -1.98 7.75 15.25
N LEU A 90 -0.88 7.92 14.52
CA LEU A 90 -0.19 6.85 13.81
C LEU A 90 0.24 5.74 14.77
N LYS A 91 0.89 6.09 15.88
CA LYS A 91 1.33 5.12 16.90
C LYS A 91 0.18 4.34 17.51
N VAL A 92 -0.96 4.99 17.79
CA VAL A 92 -2.17 4.30 18.29
C VAL A 92 -2.69 3.31 17.26
N VAL A 93 -2.82 3.71 16.00
CA VAL A 93 -3.37 2.83 14.96
C VAL A 93 -2.42 1.68 14.63
N GLU A 94 -1.11 1.95 14.51
CA GLU A 94 -0.07 0.93 14.35
C GLU A 94 -0.14 -0.11 15.48
N THR A 95 -0.30 0.36 16.72
CA THR A 95 -0.46 -0.49 17.90
C THR A 95 -1.75 -1.34 17.82
N ILE A 96 -2.89 -0.78 17.41
CA ILE A 96 -4.14 -1.56 17.25
C ILE A 96 -3.97 -2.60 16.14
N SER A 97 -3.33 -2.23 15.03
CA SER A 97 -3.10 -3.13 13.88
C SER A 97 -2.26 -4.34 14.27
N ASN A 98 -1.24 -4.16 15.11
CA ASN A 98 -0.40 -5.25 15.61
C ASN A 98 -1.08 -6.12 16.69
N ASN A 99 -2.27 -5.72 17.15
CA ASN A 99 -3.04 -6.41 18.17
C ASN A 99 -4.43 -6.82 17.65
N PRO A 100 -4.49 -7.75 16.67
CA PRO A 100 -5.76 -8.14 16.07
C PRO A 100 -6.71 -8.71 17.12
N ILE A 101 -7.89 -8.09 17.21
CA ILE A 101 -9.03 -8.54 18.00
C ILE A 101 -9.45 -9.93 17.54
N ARG A 102 -9.44 -10.89 18.47
CA ARG A 102 -9.98 -12.24 18.28
C ARG A 102 -11.30 -12.32 19.04
N GLY A 103 -12.40 -12.49 18.32
CA GLY A 103 -13.74 -12.54 18.92
C GLY A 103 -14.82 -13.01 17.94
N PRO A 104 -16.06 -13.22 18.41
CA PRO A 104 -17.16 -13.74 17.59
C PRO A 104 -17.58 -12.80 16.46
N PHE A 105 -17.18 -11.52 16.53
CA PHE A 105 -17.38 -10.51 15.49
C PHE A 105 -16.15 -10.35 14.56
N SER A 106 -15.08 -11.11 14.79
CA SER A 106 -13.92 -11.16 13.88
C SER A 106 -14.28 -12.12 12.75
N CYS A 107 -14.91 -11.59 11.70
CA CYS A 107 -15.06 -12.33 10.45
C CYS A 107 -13.67 -12.42 9.80
N TYR A 108 -13.13 -13.64 9.70
CA TYR A 108 -11.93 -13.94 8.89
C TYR A 108 -10.62 -13.24 9.33
N GLY A 109 -10.49 -12.82 10.59
CA GLY A 109 -9.25 -12.21 11.09
C GLY A 109 -9.01 -10.76 10.66
N ASN A 110 -9.98 -10.13 9.99
CA ASN A 110 -9.87 -8.75 9.54
C ASN A 110 -10.56 -7.81 10.53
N ASN A 111 -9.77 -6.89 11.11
CA ASN A 111 -10.26 -5.84 12.01
C ASN A 111 -10.08 -4.48 11.33
N PRO A 112 -10.96 -4.10 10.40
CA PRO A 112 -10.80 -2.86 9.65
C PRO A 112 -10.85 -1.64 10.58
N ILE A 113 -9.91 -0.71 10.38
CA ILE A 113 -9.83 0.55 11.12
C ILE A 113 -10.35 1.66 10.20
N LEU A 114 -11.45 2.30 10.60
CA LEU A 114 -11.97 3.47 9.90
C LEU A 114 -11.26 4.74 10.41
N VAL A 115 -10.58 5.43 9.51
CA VAL A 115 -9.99 6.74 9.76
C VAL A 115 -10.79 7.78 8.99
N ALA A 116 -11.31 8.78 9.71
CA ALA A 116 -12.05 9.90 9.13
C ALA A 116 -11.37 11.22 9.50
N CYS A 117 -11.28 12.12 8.53
CA CYS A 117 -10.74 13.46 8.69
C CYS A 117 -11.68 14.48 8.05
N TYR A 118 -11.66 15.72 8.54
CA TYR A 118 -12.51 16.79 8.00
C TYR A 118 -12.06 17.27 6.61
N THR A 119 -10.76 17.19 6.30
CA THR A 119 -10.19 17.62 5.02
C THR A 119 -9.39 16.50 4.38
N ASN A 120 -9.38 16.43 3.05
CA ASN A 120 -8.53 15.50 2.29
C ASN A 120 -7.05 15.65 2.60
N HIS A 121 -6.53 16.88 2.68
CA HIS A 121 -5.12 17.12 3.00
C HIS A 121 -4.70 16.49 4.34
N ALA A 122 -5.52 16.63 5.39
CA ALA A 122 -5.27 15.99 6.68
C ALA A 122 -5.34 14.46 6.60
N LEU A 123 -6.30 13.92 5.83
CA LEU A 123 -6.39 12.48 5.58
C LEU A 123 -5.12 11.98 4.90
N ASP A 124 -4.64 12.68 3.87
CA ASP A 124 -3.50 12.27 3.07
C ASP A 124 -2.18 12.33 3.86
N GLN A 125 -2.02 13.35 4.70
CA GLN A 125 -0.91 13.41 5.65
C GLN A 125 -0.92 12.22 6.62
N PHE A 126 -2.10 11.75 7.02
CA PHE A 126 -2.25 10.53 7.81
C PHE A 126 -1.93 9.26 7.00
N LEU A 127 -2.41 9.18 5.75
CA LEU A 127 -2.17 8.05 4.85
C LEU A 127 -0.68 7.87 4.54
N GLY A 128 0.07 8.95 4.36
CA GLY A 128 1.52 8.89 4.18
C GLY A 128 2.21 8.12 5.32
N GLY A 129 1.79 8.34 6.57
CA GLY A 129 2.32 7.60 7.72
C GLY A 129 1.81 6.16 7.83
N PHE A 130 0.59 5.86 7.33
CA PHE A 130 0.06 4.49 7.33
C PHE A 130 0.82 3.56 6.39
N LEU A 131 1.31 4.09 5.26
CA LEU A 131 2.06 3.30 4.27
C LEU A 131 3.36 2.70 4.84
N GLU A 132 3.87 3.22 5.97
CA GLU A 132 5.05 2.64 6.64
C GLU A 132 4.78 1.28 7.29
N PHE A 133 3.51 0.95 7.60
CA PHE A 133 3.18 -0.24 8.39
C PHE A 133 1.86 -0.94 7.99
N CYS A 134 1.15 -0.44 6.99
CA CYS A 134 -0.13 -0.98 6.56
C CYS A 134 -0.23 -1.11 5.03
N ASP A 135 -0.46 -2.34 4.58
CA ASP A 135 -0.52 -2.67 3.14
C ASP A 135 -1.93 -2.60 2.53
N GLY A 136 -2.97 -2.73 3.35
CA GLY A 136 -4.38 -2.88 2.95
C GLY A 136 -5.20 -1.61 3.10
N ILE A 137 -4.69 -0.47 2.62
CA ILE A 137 -5.34 0.83 2.80
C ILE A 137 -6.36 1.09 1.68
N ILE A 138 -7.58 1.47 2.06
CA ILE A 138 -8.63 1.94 1.13
C ILE A 138 -8.95 3.40 1.50
N ARG A 139 -8.68 4.33 0.58
CA ARG A 139 -9.07 5.75 0.70
C ARG A 139 -10.38 5.98 -0.04
N ILE A 140 -11.37 6.57 0.62
CA ILE A 140 -12.66 6.96 0.04
C ILE A 140 -12.79 8.48 0.18
N GLY A 141 -12.89 9.20 -0.94
CA GLY A 141 -13.08 10.66 -0.95
C GLY A 141 -12.87 11.29 -2.33
N GLU A 142 -13.50 12.43 -2.57
CA GLU A 142 -13.32 13.23 -3.80
C GLU A 142 -12.05 14.07 -3.70
N GLY A 143 -11.18 14.06 -4.72
CA GLY A 143 -10.01 14.94 -4.81
C GLY A 143 -8.67 14.24 -5.06
N ASN A 144 -7.75 14.96 -5.71
CA ASN A 144 -6.43 14.47 -6.10
C ASN A 144 -5.63 14.03 -4.86
N MET A 145 -5.23 12.76 -4.82
CA MET A 145 -4.28 12.24 -3.85
C MET A 145 -2.93 12.96 -4.05
N PRO A 146 -2.17 13.30 -2.99
CA PRO A 146 -0.87 13.96 -3.14
C PRO A 146 0.10 13.12 -3.96
N VAL A 147 1.03 13.78 -4.64
CA VAL A 147 2.01 13.15 -5.54
C VAL A 147 2.79 12.06 -4.80
N GLU A 148 3.16 12.30 -3.55
CA GLU A 148 3.95 11.39 -2.72
C GLU A 148 3.18 10.10 -2.41
N ALA A 149 1.90 10.19 -2.07
CA ALA A 149 1.06 9.03 -1.80
C ALA A 149 0.76 8.24 -3.08
N ARG A 150 0.57 8.92 -4.21
CA ARG A 150 0.45 8.28 -5.53
C ARG A 150 1.74 7.59 -5.94
N ALA A 151 2.89 8.22 -5.68
CA ALA A 151 4.21 7.66 -5.95
C ALA A 151 4.48 6.42 -5.09
N ALA A 152 4.15 6.45 -3.80
CA ALA A 152 4.29 5.28 -2.93
C ALA A 152 3.40 4.11 -3.37
N LEU A 153 2.14 4.38 -3.72
CA LEU A 153 1.25 3.36 -4.26
C LEU A 153 1.78 2.83 -5.61
N TYR A 154 2.31 3.69 -6.46
CA TYR A 154 2.94 3.30 -7.72
C TYR A 154 4.17 2.41 -7.50
N LEU A 155 5.07 2.78 -6.59
CA LEU A 155 6.25 1.96 -6.28
C LEU A 155 5.85 0.58 -5.76
N LYS A 156 4.77 0.48 -4.98
CA LYS A 156 4.20 -0.79 -4.56
C LYS A 156 3.68 -1.61 -5.75
N LEU A 157 2.92 -0.99 -6.65
CA LEU A 157 2.44 -1.67 -7.87
C LEU A 157 3.59 -2.14 -8.76
N VAL A 158 4.66 -1.35 -8.88
CA VAL A 158 5.87 -1.74 -9.61
C VAL A 158 6.56 -2.92 -8.94
N SER A 159 6.66 -2.94 -7.61
CA SER A 159 7.20 -4.08 -6.87
C SER A 159 6.39 -5.36 -7.11
N ASP A 160 5.06 -5.27 -7.05
CA ASP A 160 4.17 -6.42 -7.32
C ASP A 160 4.33 -6.92 -8.76
N LEU A 161 4.55 -5.99 -9.72
CA LEU A 161 4.74 -6.31 -11.13
C LEU A 161 6.10 -6.97 -11.39
N ILE A 162 7.16 -6.52 -10.72
CA ILE A 162 8.48 -7.16 -10.75
C ILE A 162 8.34 -8.61 -10.28
N SER A 163 7.71 -8.83 -9.12
CA SER A 163 7.48 -10.17 -8.59
C SER A 163 6.64 -11.04 -9.55
N HIS A 164 5.64 -10.47 -10.22
CA HIS A 164 4.86 -11.18 -11.23
C HIS A 164 5.75 -11.68 -12.39
N PHE A 165 6.59 -10.83 -12.96
CA PHE A 165 7.47 -11.22 -14.08
C PHE A 165 8.56 -12.21 -13.65
N GLU A 166 9.15 -12.06 -12.46
CA GLU A 166 10.11 -13.02 -11.93
C GLU A 166 9.51 -14.42 -11.81
N LEU A 167 8.28 -14.52 -11.28
CA LEU A 167 7.56 -15.79 -11.18
C LEU A 167 7.25 -16.40 -12.56
N GLU A 168 6.87 -15.58 -13.54
CA GLU A 168 6.64 -16.06 -14.90
C GLU A 168 7.92 -16.57 -15.56
N ILE A 169 9.05 -15.89 -15.36
CA ILE A 169 10.37 -16.36 -15.82
C ILE A 169 10.72 -17.70 -15.17
N GLU A 170 10.49 -17.84 -13.85
CA GLU A 170 10.76 -19.07 -13.12
C GLU A 170 9.92 -20.25 -13.65
N LYS A 171 8.62 -20.03 -13.88
CA LYS A 171 7.75 -21.03 -14.53
C LYS A 171 8.29 -21.42 -15.90
N LEU A 172 8.65 -20.46 -16.74
CA LEU A 172 9.18 -20.76 -18.08
C LEU A 172 10.49 -21.56 -18.05
N ARG A 173 11.29 -21.41 -16.99
CA ARG A 173 12.50 -22.23 -16.77
C ARG A 173 12.19 -23.65 -16.29
N SER A 174 11.07 -23.87 -15.59
CA SER A 174 10.73 -25.18 -15.04
C SER A 174 9.98 -26.10 -16.02
N TYR A 175 9.18 -25.54 -16.95
CA TYR A 175 8.32 -26.33 -17.83
C TYR A 175 9.00 -26.88 -19.12
N ALA A 176 10.13 -26.33 -19.58
CA ALA A 176 10.81 -26.80 -20.80
C ALA A 176 12.30 -26.36 -20.87
N PRO A 177 13.15 -27.03 -21.68
CA PRO A 177 14.54 -26.59 -21.87
C PRO A 177 14.60 -25.15 -22.41
N TYR A 178 15.50 -24.36 -21.82
CA TYR A 178 15.68 -22.90 -22.04
C TYR A 178 15.58 -22.46 -23.51
N ARG A 179 16.07 -23.29 -24.46
CA ARG A 179 16.07 -22.98 -25.90
C ARG A 179 14.67 -22.75 -26.48
N VAL A 180 13.63 -23.40 -25.95
CA VAL A 180 12.25 -23.27 -26.42
C VAL A 180 11.59 -21.97 -25.92
N ASN A 181 11.87 -21.60 -24.66
CA ASN A 181 11.25 -20.45 -24.01
C ASN A 181 12.12 -19.18 -24.03
N ARG A 182 13.31 -19.24 -24.65
CA ARG A 182 14.32 -18.17 -24.64
C ARG A 182 13.73 -16.82 -25.03
N GLY A 183 12.98 -16.74 -26.14
CA GLY A 183 12.41 -15.49 -26.62
C GLY A 183 11.42 -14.84 -25.63
N LYS A 184 10.65 -15.66 -24.91
CA LYS A 184 9.67 -15.19 -23.92
C LYS A 184 10.30 -14.84 -22.57
N ILE A 185 11.40 -15.52 -22.21
CA ILE A 185 12.21 -15.14 -21.05
C ILE A 185 12.94 -13.82 -21.31
N ASP A 186 13.49 -13.66 -22.51
CA ASP A 186 14.20 -12.45 -22.90
C ASP A 186 13.23 -11.25 -23.02
N SER A 187 11.96 -11.47 -23.40
CA SER A 187 10.94 -10.42 -23.30
C SER A 187 10.67 -10.02 -21.85
N TYR A 188 10.38 -10.96 -20.95
CA TYR A 188 10.09 -10.65 -19.54
C TYR A 188 11.26 -9.96 -18.82
N ARG A 189 12.50 -10.29 -19.19
CA ARG A 189 13.69 -9.59 -18.68
C ARG A 189 13.75 -8.13 -19.11
N LEU A 190 13.34 -7.85 -20.34
CA LEU A 190 13.29 -6.50 -20.86
C LEU A 190 12.17 -5.69 -20.19
N GLU A 191 11.01 -6.32 -19.96
CA GLU A 191 9.90 -5.73 -19.23
C GLU A 191 10.28 -5.42 -17.77
N LEU A 192 11.09 -6.26 -17.12
CA LEU A 192 11.69 -5.98 -15.81
C LEU A 192 12.61 -4.74 -15.83
N GLU A 193 13.48 -4.62 -16.84
CA GLU A 193 14.40 -3.46 -16.95
C GLU A 193 13.62 -2.13 -17.07
N VAL A 194 12.48 -2.14 -17.76
CA VAL A 194 11.61 -0.96 -17.84
C VAL A 194 10.92 -0.66 -16.50
N CYS A 195 10.50 -1.69 -15.75
CA CYS A 195 9.93 -1.50 -14.41
C CYS A 195 10.92 -0.82 -13.44
N GLU A 196 12.22 -1.09 -13.58
CA GLU A 196 13.26 -0.51 -12.72
C GLU A 196 13.68 0.91 -13.11
N ARG A 197 13.46 1.31 -14.37
CA ARG A 197 14.03 2.55 -14.93
C ARG A 197 13.02 3.60 -15.34
N GLU A 198 11.77 3.22 -15.58
CA GLU A 198 10.79 4.10 -16.20
C GLU A 198 9.43 4.10 -15.50
N ILE A 199 8.56 5.04 -15.91
CA ILE A 199 7.16 4.98 -15.52
C ILE A 199 6.47 3.92 -16.36
N VAL A 200 6.03 2.85 -15.70
CA VAL A 200 5.39 1.69 -16.29
C VAL A 200 4.07 2.07 -16.98
N SER A 201 3.85 1.46 -18.14
CA SER A 201 2.63 1.66 -18.92
C SER A 201 1.39 1.00 -18.32
N ASP A 202 0.25 1.57 -18.70
CA ASP A 202 -1.09 1.06 -18.38
C ASP A 202 -1.28 -0.38 -18.87
N LYS A 203 -0.56 -0.76 -19.95
CA LYS A 203 -0.50 -2.14 -20.45
C LYS A 203 0.00 -3.12 -19.39
N TRP A 204 0.97 -2.75 -18.54
CA TRP A 204 1.57 -3.67 -17.58
C TRP A 204 0.98 -3.52 -16.18
N ILE A 205 0.67 -2.30 -15.74
CA ILE A 205 0.04 -2.10 -14.43
C ILE A 205 -1.31 -2.83 -14.29
N LYS A 206 -2.04 -3.03 -15.39
CA LYS A 206 -3.27 -3.84 -15.37
C LYS A 206 -3.05 -5.31 -14.95
N LEU A 207 -1.83 -5.83 -15.02
CA LEU A 207 -1.51 -7.23 -14.66
C LEU A 207 -1.56 -7.45 -13.14
N VAL A 208 -1.38 -6.39 -12.36
CA VAL A 208 -1.33 -6.43 -10.89
C VAL A 208 -2.53 -5.74 -10.24
N LEU A 209 -3.47 -5.24 -11.03
CA LEU A 209 -4.69 -4.58 -10.56
C LEU A 209 -5.93 -5.43 -10.83
N THR A 210 -6.93 -5.31 -9.95
CA THR A 210 -8.28 -5.78 -10.22
C THR A 210 -8.95 -4.94 -11.31
N LYS A 211 -9.99 -5.48 -11.96
CA LYS A 211 -10.75 -4.78 -13.01
C LYS A 211 -11.35 -3.47 -12.48
N GLU A 212 -11.86 -3.49 -11.26
CA GLU A 212 -12.47 -2.34 -10.59
C GLU A 212 -11.43 -1.26 -10.29
N GLN A 213 -10.25 -1.65 -9.77
CA GLN A 213 -9.15 -0.73 -9.52
C GLN A 213 -8.65 -0.07 -10.81
N PHE A 214 -8.48 -0.86 -11.88
CA PHE A 214 -8.04 -0.34 -13.17
C PHE A 214 -9.07 0.63 -13.77
N TYR A 215 -10.36 0.31 -13.67
CA TYR A 215 -11.44 1.19 -14.11
C TYR A 215 -11.44 2.52 -13.35
N MET A 216 -11.24 2.51 -12.03
CA MET A 216 -11.17 3.75 -11.25
C MET A 216 -10.01 4.66 -11.72
N ILE A 217 -8.84 4.08 -11.99
CA ILE A 217 -7.68 4.81 -12.52
C ILE A 217 -8.01 5.43 -13.89
N GLN A 218 -8.74 4.73 -14.75
CA GLN A 218 -9.19 5.26 -16.04
C GLN A 218 -10.22 6.40 -15.88
N THR A 219 -11.17 6.26 -14.96
CA THR A 219 -12.20 7.29 -14.72
C THR A 219 -11.65 8.57 -14.09
N PHE A 220 -10.49 8.51 -13.44
CA PHE A 220 -9.80 9.69 -12.91
C PHE A 220 -9.41 10.69 -14.02
N ILE A 221 -9.33 10.26 -15.27
CA ILE A 221 -8.88 11.08 -16.40
C ILE A 221 -9.93 11.02 -17.51
N GLY A 222 -10.81 12.02 -17.53
CA GLY A 222 -11.59 12.32 -18.71
C GLY A 222 -10.65 12.64 -19.88
N SER A 223 -10.83 11.94 -20.99
CA SER A 223 -10.15 12.04 -22.30
C SER A 223 -8.79 11.32 -22.47
N THR A 224 -8.85 10.29 -23.31
CA THR A 224 -7.79 9.36 -23.73
C THR A 224 -7.07 9.86 -24.99
N GLY A 225 -5.84 9.37 -25.24
CA GLY A 225 -5.22 9.56 -26.56
C GLY A 225 -3.84 8.93 -26.80
N THR A 226 -3.04 8.60 -25.78
CA THR A 226 -1.69 8.02 -25.99
C THR A 226 -1.35 6.92 -24.96
N PRO A 227 -0.52 5.91 -25.31
CA PRO A 227 0.03 4.93 -24.35
C PRO A 227 0.75 5.64 -23.21
N ASN A 228 0.75 5.08 -21.99
CA ASN A 228 1.30 5.71 -20.77
C ASN A 228 0.59 6.96 -20.24
N SER A 229 -0.41 7.50 -20.94
CA SER A 229 -1.05 8.76 -20.51
C SER A 229 -1.73 8.64 -19.15
N VAL A 230 -2.34 7.49 -18.85
CA VAL A 230 -3.16 7.31 -17.65
C VAL A 230 -2.32 7.33 -16.37
N ILE A 231 -1.26 6.51 -16.29
CA ILE A 231 -0.42 6.44 -15.08
C ILE A 231 0.47 7.66 -14.93
N LYS A 232 1.01 8.20 -16.03
CA LYS A 232 1.77 9.47 -15.98
C LYS A 232 0.89 10.63 -15.54
N THR A 233 -0.33 10.77 -16.07
CA THR A 233 -1.26 11.83 -15.65
C THR A 233 -1.74 11.60 -14.22
N TRP A 234 -1.98 10.34 -13.85
CA TRP A 234 -2.34 9.99 -12.47
C TRP A 234 -1.20 10.30 -11.50
N LEU A 235 0.08 10.15 -11.86
CA LEU A 235 1.21 10.46 -10.98
C LEU A 235 1.61 11.95 -10.99
N LEU A 236 1.70 12.52 -12.19
CA LEU A 236 2.37 13.79 -12.48
C LEU A 236 1.40 14.94 -12.79
N GLY A 237 0.10 14.66 -12.90
CA GLY A 237 -0.92 15.65 -13.29
C GLY A 237 -0.93 15.94 -14.80
N SER A 238 -1.51 17.07 -15.23
CA SER A 238 -1.70 17.38 -16.67
C SER A 238 -0.48 18.05 -17.34
N HIS A 239 0.72 17.91 -16.78
CA HIS A 239 1.93 18.59 -17.26
C HIS A 239 2.55 17.85 -18.46
N LYS A 240 2.03 18.13 -19.66
CA LYS A 240 2.45 17.49 -20.93
C LYS A 240 3.96 17.48 -21.17
N GLY A 241 4.67 18.58 -20.87
CA GLY A 241 6.12 18.66 -21.06
C GLY A 241 6.94 17.67 -20.20
N LEU A 242 6.42 17.27 -19.03
CA LEU A 242 7.06 16.26 -18.18
C LEU A 242 6.77 14.85 -18.70
N HIS A 243 5.60 14.64 -19.33
CA HIS A 243 5.21 13.33 -19.87
C HIS A 243 6.07 12.91 -21.06
N ASP A 244 6.47 13.89 -21.88
CA ASP A 244 7.26 13.70 -23.10
C ASP A 244 8.74 13.43 -22.84
N GLN A 245 9.25 13.80 -21.65
CA GLN A 245 10.63 13.57 -21.20
C GLN A 245 10.85 12.21 -20.52
N LEU A 246 9.80 11.39 -20.40
CA LEU A 246 9.82 10.12 -19.69
C LEU A 246 9.50 8.97 -20.67
N ASN A 247 10.14 7.81 -20.46
CA ASN A 247 9.99 6.57 -21.25
C ASN A 247 10.72 6.54 -22.61
N ASP A 248 11.95 7.05 -22.66
CA ASP A 248 12.80 6.95 -23.86
C ASP A 248 13.22 5.50 -24.14
N THR A 249 13.39 4.68 -23.11
CA THR A 249 13.78 3.26 -23.22
C THR A 249 12.63 2.43 -23.80
N GLU A 250 11.40 2.58 -23.31
CA GLU A 250 10.22 1.88 -23.86
C GLU A 250 10.01 2.19 -25.36
N ARG A 251 10.24 3.44 -25.79
CA ARG A 251 10.20 3.83 -27.22
C ARG A 251 11.29 3.15 -28.04
N LEU A 252 12.53 3.12 -27.53
CA LEU A 252 13.65 2.45 -28.19
C LEU A 252 13.39 0.94 -28.29
N LEU A 253 12.85 0.31 -27.25
CA LEU A 253 12.54 -1.11 -27.21
C LEU A 253 11.39 -1.50 -28.16
N ALA A 254 10.33 -0.69 -28.25
CA ALA A 254 9.27 -0.88 -29.22
C ALA A 254 9.81 -0.86 -30.66
N THR A 255 10.75 0.04 -30.95
CA THR A 255 11.42 0.13 -32.26
C THR A 255 12.28 -1.12 -32.55
N VAL A 256 12.96 -1.66 -31.53
CA VAL A 256 13.73 -2.93 -31.62
C VAL A 256 12.82 -4.14 -31.84
N TYR A 257 11.63 -4.18 -31.23
CA TYR A 257 10.63 -5.23 -31.48
C TYR A 257 10.04 -5.17 -32.90
N GLU A 258 9.72 -3.98 -33.41
CA GLU A 258 9.22 -3.81 -34.78
C GLU A 258 10.28 -4.15 -35.84
N SER A 259 11.55 -3.91 -35.53
CA SER A 259 12.66 -4.32 -36.42
C SER A 259 12.95 -5.82 -36.34
N ASN A 260 12.90 -6.45 -35.16
CA ASN A 260 13.10 -7.90 -35.00
C ASN A 260 11.92 -8.75 -35.53
N SER A 261 10.69 -8.25 -35.50
CA SER A 261 9.53 -8.93 -36.09
C SER A 261 9.58 -8.92 -37.62
N ARG A 262 10.07 -7.84 -38.25
CA ARG A 262 10.32 -7.80 -39.70
C ARG A 262 11.42 -8.75 -40.18
N VAL A 263 12.38 -9.10 -39.32
CA VAL A 263 13.45 -10.05 -39.65
C VAL A 263 12.98 -11.51 -39.54
N GLN A 264 11.87 -11.79 -38.86
CA GLN A 264 11.31 -13.15 -38.74
C GLN A 264 10.40 -13.57 -39.90
N ASP A 265 9.85 -12.62 -40.68
CA ASP A 265 8.99 -12.93 -41.82
C ASP A 265 9.74 -13.30 -43.12
N ASP A 266 11.08 -13.12 -43.16
CA ASP A 266 11.92 -13.45 -44.34
C ASP A 266 12.44 -14.90 -44.35
N PHE A 267 12.02 -15.77 -43.41
CA PHE A 267 12.39 -17.18 -43.41
C PHE A 267 11.26 -18.05 -44.00
N VAL A 268 11.12 -18.03 -45.33
CA VAL A 268 10.38 -19.07 -46.07
C VAL A 268 11.29 -20.30 -46.17
N PRO A 269 10.97 -21.44 -45.53
CA PRO A 269 11.76 -22.65 -45.74
C PRO A 269 11.46 -23.17 -47.15
N GLU A 270 12.48 -23.25 -48.01
CA GLU A 270 12.40 -23.95 -49.29
C GLU A 270 12.03 -25.42 -49.07
N ASP A 271 11.04 -25.89 -49.82
CA ASP A 271 10.57 -27.27 -49.84
C ASP A 271 11.69 -28.26 -50.17
N VAL A 272 12.17 -28.99 -49.16
CA VAL A 272 13.00 -30.19 -49.39
C VAL A 272 12.07 -31.34 -49.75
N LYS A 273 11.94 -31.59 -51.05
CA LYS A 273 11.38 -32.84 -51.59
C LYS A 273 12.25 -34.03 -51.18
N ILE A 274 11.61 -35.05 -50.63
CA ILE A 274 12.21 -36.37 -50.42
C ILE A 274 11.56 -37.30 -51.45
N ASP A 275 12.34 -37.74 -52.43
CA ASP A 275 11.98 -38.87 -53.30
C ASP A 275 12.50 -40.17 -52.65
N PHE A 276 11.72 -41.25 -52.82
CA PHE A 276 11.79 -42.55 -52.12
C PHE A 276 13.17 -43.20 -51.98
#